data_AF-A0A8T6SG76-F1
#
_entry.id   AF-A0A8T6SG76-F1
#
_cell.length_a   1.000
_cell.length_b   1.000
_cell.length_c   1.000
_cell.angle_alpha   90.00
_cell.angle_beta   90.00
_cell.angle_gamma   90.00
#
_symmetry.space_group_name_H-M   'P 1'
#
loop_
_entity.id
_entity.type
_entity.pdbx_description
1 polymer ?
#
loop_
_entity_poly.entity_id
_entity_poly.type
_entity_poly.pdbx_seq_one_letter_code
_entity_poly.pdbx_strand_id
1 'polypeptide(L)'
;PAIYIDPANTTDPTLTPGSNYTISIKTDYIGERVNDTWTGDGANTTFVTTLKPVVENSEEVYVDGDPMTRDVDYTIINATGTITFTTAPASEVEVKAIYTHGDIWGWSFSLTYDPRVLHGGVKKTDTWTGDNVTTMFSTTGTPVVQDSEEVYVNQTLMTRITER
;
A
#
# COMPACT_ATOMS: atom_id res chain seq x y z
N PRO A 1 10.33 -0.02 5.99
CA PRO A 1 9.14 0.03 5.10
C PRO A 1 7.87 0.21 5.93
N ALA A 2 7.22 1.37 5.83
CA ALA A 2 5.95 1.62 6.51
C ALA A 2 4.86 1.82 5.45
N ILE A 3 3.69 1.21 5.70
CA ILE A 3 2.48 1.47 4.90
C ILE A 3 1.75 2.60 5.61
N TYR A 4 1.63 3.75 4.96
CA TYR A 4 0.82 4.86 5.45
C TYR A 4 -0.47 4.93 4.64
N ILE A 5 -1.61 5.01 5.34
CA ILE A 5 -2.87 5.44 4.74
C ILE A 5 -2.93 6.94 5.03
N ASP A 6 -2.80 7.77 3.98
CA ASP A 6 -2.92 9.22 4.08
C ASP A 6 -4.04 9.72 3.15
N PRO A 7 -5.14 10.26 3.70
CA PRO A 7 -5.41 10.47 5.13
C PRO A 7 -5.77 9.15 5.86
N ALA A 8 -5.31 9.01 7.10
CA ALA A 8 -5.54 7.84 7.95
C ALA A 8 -7.02 7.65 8.36
N ASN A 9 -7.85 8.66 8.11
CA ASN A 9 -9.31 8.62 8.20
C ASN A 9 -9.90 9.24 6.94
N THR A 10 -10.74 8.48 6.24
CA THR A 10 -11.45 8.91 5.03
C THR A 10 -12.95 9.03 5.29
N THR A 11 -13.35 9.70 6.37
CA THR A 11 -14.70 10.26 6.42
C THR A 11 -14.73 11.46 5.47
N ASP A 12 -14.77 11.18 4.17
CA ASP A 12 -15.01 12.19 3.15
C ASP A 12 -16.54 12.33 3.01
N PRO A 13 -17.12 13.47 3.45
CA PRO A 13 -18.57 13.67 3.46
C PRO A 13 -19.16 13.80 2.05
N THR A 14 -18.33 13.87 1.01
CA THR A 14 -18.77 13.92 -0.39
C THR A 14 -18.99 12.52 -1.00
N LEU A 15 -18.58 11.46 -0.29
CA LEU A 15 -18.83 10.10 -0.73
C LEU A 15 -20.32 9.77 -0.64
N THR A 16 -20.85 9.12 -1.67
CA THR A 16 -22.27 8.77 -1.81
C THR A 16 -22.42 7.26 -2.01
N PRO A 17 -23.40 6.62 -1.36
CA PRO A 17 -23.69 5.21 -1.57
C PRO A 17 -23.95 4.89 -3.04
N GLY A 18 -23.41 3.77 -3.53
CA GLY A 18 -23.58 3.29 -4.91
C GLY A 18 -22.59 3.86 -5.92
N SER A 19 -21.69 4.77 -5.51
CA SER A 19 -20.62 5.31 -6.35
C SER A 19 -19.35 4.47 -6.27
N ASN A 20 -18.58 4.44 -7.37
CA ASN A 20 -17.26 3.79 -7.40
C ASN A 20 -16.18 4.74 -6.90
N TYR A 21 -15.34 4.26 -5.98
CA TYR A 21 -14.21 5.01 -5.43
C TYR A 21 -12.91 4.21 -5.57
N THR A 22 -11.80 4.92 -5.77
CA THR A 22 -10.46 4.33 -5.85
C THR A 22 -9.74 4.52 -4.53
N ILE A 23 -9.30 3.41 -3.92
CA ILE A 23 -8.34 3.43 -2.82
C ILE A 23 -6.95 3.23 -3.42
N SER A 24 -6.07 4.22 -3.27
CA SER A 24 -4.66 4.09 -3.67
C SER A 24 -3.80 3.74 -2.46
N ILE A 25 -3.00 2.68 -2.56
CA ILE A 25 -1.97 2.35 -1.59
C ILE A 25 -0.63 2.74 -2.19
N LYS A 26 0.15 3.52 -1.46
CA LYS A 26 1.51 3.94 -1.85
C LYS A 26 2.50 3.40 -0.84
N THR A 27 3.69 3.04 -1.32
CA THR A 27 4.84 2.69 -0.50
C THR A 27 6.00 3.61 -0.84
N ASP A 28 6.80 3.97 0.16
CA ASP A 28 8.09 4.65 0.02
C ASP A 28 9.27 3.65 0.03
N TYR A 29 8.98 2.36 -0.12
CA TYR A 29 10.00 1.33 -0.12
C TYR A 29 10.91 1.48 -1.34
N ILE A 30 12.17 1.82 -1.06
CA ILE A 30 13.20 2.05 -2.07
C ILE A 30 14.07 0.81 -2.34
N GLY A 31 13.88 -0.30 -1.62
CA GLY A 31 14.71 -1.51 -1.69
C GLY A 31 15.59 -1.75 -0.46
N GLU A 32 16.33 -2.87 -0.46
CA GLU A 32 17.40 -3.16 0.52
C GLU A 32 18.75 -2.65 0.02
N ARG A 33 19.60 -2.18 0.93
CA ARG A 33 20.96 -1.70 0.62
C ARG A 33 21.97 -2.85 0.80
N VAL A 34 22.70 -3.15 -0.28
CA VAL A 34 23.58 -4.31 -0.44
C VAL A 34 25.02 -3.83 -0.59
N ASN A 35 25.98 -4.64 -0.16
CA ASN A 35 27.41 -4.40 -0.33
C ASN A 35 28.02 -5.60 -1.07
N ASP A 36 28.60 -5.37 -2.24
CA ASP A 36 29.39 -6.35 -2.97
C ASP A 36 30.86 -5.95 -2.97
N THR A 37 31.75 -6.93 -2.83
CA THR A 37 33.20 -6.74 -2.94
C THR A 37 33.80 -7.75 -3.91
N TRP A 38 34.79 -7.27 -4.68
CA TRP A 38 35.58 -8.04 -5.63
C TRP A 38 37.05 -7.68 -5.50
N THR A 39 37.91 -8.43 -6.17
CA THR A 39 39.35 -8.16 -6.26
C THR A 39 39.72 -7.93 -7.71
N GLY A 40 40.40 -6.82 -8.00
CA GLY A 40 40.97 -6.52 -9.31
C GLY A 40 42.07 -7.50 -9.69
N ASP A 41 42.22 -7.74 -10.98
CA ASP A 41 43.25 -8.60 -11.58
C ASP A 41 44.18 -7.82 -12.54
N GLY A 42 43.99 -6.51 -12.66
CA GLY A 42 44.73 -5.65 -13.59
C GLY A 42 44.28 -5.73 -15.06
N ALA A 43 43.25 -6.52 -15.39
CA ALA A 43 42.80 -6.73 -16.78
C ALA A 43 41.28 -6.64 -16.96
N ASN A 44 40.50 -7.17 -16.03
CA ASN A 44 39.06 -7.15 -16.05
C ASN A 44 38.52 -5.77 -15.69
N THR A 45 37.65 -5.23 -16.55
CA THR A 45 36.99 -3.94 -16.33
C THR A 45 35.55 -4.07 -15.87
N THR A 46 35.00 -5.29 -15.82
CA THR A 46 33.57 -5.52 -15.63
C THR A 46 33.29 -6.35 -14.39
N PHE A 47 32.38 -5.85 -13.55
CA PHE A 47 31.93 -6.50 -12.32
C PHE A 47 30.41 -6.52 -12.30
N VAL A 48 29.81 -7.60 -11.80
CA VAL A 48 28.35 -7.79 -11.82
C VAL A 48 27.85 -7.90 -10.39
N THR A 49 26.90 -7.03 -10.03
CA THR A 49 26.29 -7.03 -8.71
C THR A 49 25.52 -8.34 -8.44
N THR A 50 25.54 -8.77 -7.18
CA THR A 50 24.85 -9.98 -6.73
C THR A 50 23.34 -9.86 -6.93
N LEU A 51 22.74 -8.76 -6.49
CA LEU A 51 21.32 -8.47 -6.61
C LEU A 51 21.04 -7.44 -7.72
N LYS A 52 19.88 -7.62 -8.35
CA LYS A 52 19.44 -6.87 -9.54
C LYS A 52 17.90 -6.87 -9.63
N PRO A 53 17.28 -5.86 -10.27
CA PRO A 53 17.93 -4.68 -10.84
C PRO A 53 18.47 -3.74 -9.76
N VAL A 54 19.52 -2.98 -10.09
CA VAL A 54 20.05 -1.91 -9.24
C VAL A 54 19.18 -0.67 -9.41
N VAL A 55 18.71 -0.06 -8.32
CA VAL A 55 17.94 1.19 -8.37
C VAL A 55 18.82 2.29 -8.97
N GLU A 56 18.27 3.03 -9.92
CA GLU A 56 19.00 4.07 -10.64
C GLU A 56 19.58 5.11 -9.68
N ASN A 57 20.86 5.49 -9.89
CA ASN A 57 21.60 6.45 -9.06
C ASN A 57 21.72 6.07 -7.57
N SER A 58 21.49 4.81 -7.19
CA SER A 58 21.57 4.37 -5.79
C SER A 58 22.94 3.85 -5.36
N GLU A 59 23.81 3.58 -6.33
CA GLU A 59 25.10 2.95 -6.10
C GLU A 59 26.21 3.95 -5.75
N GLU A 60 27.11 3.48 -4.89
CA GLU A 60 28.39 4.10 -4.55
C GLU A 60 29.46 3.06 -4.86
N VAL A 61 30.43 3.42 -5.71
CA VAL A 61 31.48 2.50 -6.17
C VAL A 61 32.83 3.02 -5.68
N TYR A 62 33.66 2.11 -5.19
CA TYR A 62 34.98 2.39 -4.66
C TYR A 62 36.02 1.43 -5.24
N VAL A 63 37.23 1.93 -5.47
CA VAL A 63 38.42 1.13 -5.80
C VAL A 63 39.52 1.48 -4.80
N ASP A 64 40.03 0.50 -4.06
CA ASP A 64 40.96 0.68 -2.93
C ASP A 64 40.48 1.67 -1.85
N GLY A 65 39.16 1.87 -1.75
CA GLY A 65 38.54 2.86 -0.86
C GLY A 65 38.39 4.26 -1.46
N ASP A 66 38.96 4.54 -2.63
CA ASP A 66 38.74 5.80 -3.33
C ASP A 66 37.38 5.80 -4.04
N PRO A 67 36.57 6.88 -3.91
CA PRO A 67 35.26 6.96 -4.54
C PRO A 67 35.39 7.16 -6.05
N MET A 68 34.58 6.42 -6.81
CA MET A 68 34.54 6.48 -8.26
C MET A 68 33.31 7.28 -8.73
N THR A 69 33.45 8.01 -9.83
CA THR A 69 32.41 8.87 -10.38
C THR A 69 31.68 8.17 -11.53
N ARG A 70 30.36 8.03 -11.42
CA ARG A 70 29.51 7.50 -12.50
C ARG A 70 29.66 8.35 -13.77
N ASP A 71 29.68 7.69 -14.93
CA ASP A 71 29.85 8.26 -16.26
C ASP A 71 31.20 8.95 -16.51
N VAL A 72 32.14 8.84 -15.57
CA VAL A 72 33.53 9.31 -15.70
C VAL A 72 34.50 8.15 -15.49
N ASP A 73 34.42 7.48 -14.35
CA ASP A 73 35.31 6.37 -13.97
C ASP A 73 34.67 5.01 -14.30
N TYR A 74 33.34 4.92 -14.28
CA TYR A 74 32.58 3.72 -14.61
C TYR A 74 31.20 4.03 -15.21
N THR A 75 30.60 3.04 -15.84
CA THR A 75 29.19 3.02 -16.26
C THR A 75 28.48 1.83 -15.63
N ILE A 76 27.15 1.85 -15.55
CA ILE A 76 26.36 0.72 -15.04
C ILE A 76 25.13 0.45 -15.91
N ILE A 77 24.85 -0.84 -16.13
CA ILE A 77 23.56 -1.29 -16.67
C ILE A 77 22.69 -1.73 -15.50
N ASN A 78 21.82 -0.84 -15.02
CA ASN A 78 20.98 -1.08 -13.83
C ASN A 78 20.16 -2.39 -13.89
N ALA A 79 19.65 -2.75 -15.07
CA ALA A 79 18.85 -3.97 -15.26
C ALA A 79 19.65 -5.26 -14.97
N THR A 80 20.93 -5.30 -15.36
CA THR A 80 21.80 -6.47 -15.18
C THR A 80 22.73 -6.34 -13.98
N GLY A 81 22.87 -5.14 -13.40
CA GLY A 81 23.83 -4.86 -12.35
C GLY A 81 25.28 -4.84 -12.83
N THR A 82 25.50 -4.68 -14.14
CA THR A 82 26.85 -4.73 -14.73
C THR A 82 27.51 -3.37 -14.61
N ILE A 83 28.55 -3.28 -13.77
CA ILE A 83 29.43 -2.12 -13.62
C ILE A 83 30.64 -2.32 -14.54
N THR A 84 30.94 -1.32 -15.38
CA THR A 84 32.08 -1.33 -16.29
C THR A 84 32.94 -0.11 -16.06
N PHE A 85 34.18 -0.32 -15.59
CA PHE A 85 35.18 0.72 -15.39
C PHE A 85 35.85 1.14 -16.70
N THR A 86 36.27 2.40 -16.78
CA THR A 86 37.07 2.91 -17.91
C THR A 86 38.50 2.40 -17.91
N THR A 87 39.03 2.04 -16.73
CA THR A 87 40.35 1.43 -16.53
C THR A 87 40.22 0.22 -15.60
N ALA A 88 40.89 -0.88 -15.93
CA ALA A 88 40.87 -2.08 -15.09
C ALA A 88 41.50 -1.78 -13.71
N PRO A 89 40.82 -2.09 -12.59
CA PRO A 89 41.41 -2.02 -11.27
C PRO A 89 42.68 -2.87 -11.20
N ALA A 90 43.72 -2.37 -10.53
CA ALA A 90 44.99 -3.07 -10.43
C ALA A 90 44.85 -4.43 -9.73
N SER A 91 45.81 -5.32 -9.98
CA SER A 91 45.83 -6.65 -9.36
C SER A 91 45.85 -6.53 -7.83
N GLU A 92 45.05 -7.37 -7.17
CA GLU A 92 44.92 -7.45 -5.71
C GLU A 92 44.24 -6.24 -5.03
N VAL A 93 43.77 -5.25 -5.81
CA VAL A 93 43.04 -4.09 -5.28
C VAL A 93 41.57 -4.42 -5.02
N GLU A 94 41.01 -3.97 -3.90
CA GLU A 94 39.57 -4.09 -3.60
C GLU A 94 38.74 -3.25 -4.58
N VAL A 95 37.69 -3.86 -5.12
CA VAL A 95 36.59 -3.16 -5.78
C VAL A 95 35.35 -3.36 -4.93
N LYS A 96 34.64 -2.28 -4.59
CA LYS A 96 33.46 -2.34 -3.73
C LYS A 96 32.31 -1.55 -4.35
N ALA A 97 31.11 -2.12 -4.33
CA ALA A 97 29.88 -1.42 -4.69
C ALA A 97 28.86 -1.53 -3.56
N ILE A 98 28.31 -0.40 -3.16
CA ILE A 98 27.20 -0.29 -2.21
C ILE A 98 26.00 0.22 -2.98
N TYR A 99 24.89 -0.51 -3.02
CA TYR A 99 23.76 -0.14 -3.89
C TYR A 99 22.43 -0.56 -3.29
N THR A 100 21.35 0.05 -3.76
CA THR A 100 20.01 -0.39 -3.41
C THR A 100 19.48 -1.26 -4.55
N HIS A 101 18.99 -2.46 -4.25
CA HIS A 101 18.36 -3.31 -5.27
C HIS A 101 16.84 -3.16 -5.25
N GLY A 102 16.24 -3.08 -6.43
CA GLY A 102 14.80 -2.99 -6.60
C GLY A 102 14.18 -4.36 -6.37
N ASP A 103 13.92 -4.70 -5.11
CA ASP A 103 13.23 -5.93 -4.76
C ASP A 103 11.73 -5.77 -4.97
N ILE A 104 11.24 -6.17 -6.15
CA ILE A 104 9.81 -6.14 -6.48
C ILE A 104 9.14 -7.41 -5.97
N TRP A 105 9.33 -7.77 -4.70
CA TRP A 105 8.56 -8.87 -4.12
C TRP A 105 7.19 -8.29 -3.80
N GLY A 106 6.27 -8.58 -4.71
CA GLY A 106 4.94 -8.00 -4.76
C GLY A 106 4.30 -7.95 -3.37
N TRP A 107 3.81 -6.77 -3.03
CA TRP A 107 3.03 -6.60 -1.82
C TRP A 107 1.66 -7.23 -2.07
N SER A 108 1.29 -8.20 -1.25
CA SER A 108 -0.09 -8.69 -1.23
C SER A 108 -0.90 -7.80 -0.29
N PHE A 109 -1.95 -7.19 -0.82
CA PHE A 109 -2.91 -6.45 -0.02
C PHE A 109 -4.19 -7.28 0.06
N SER A 110 -4.61 -7.60 1.28
CA SER A 110 -5.88 -8.27 1.53
C SER A 110 -6.86 -7.25 2.09
N LEU A 111 -7.91 -6.96 1.33
CA LEU A 111 -9.06 -6.24 1.86
C LEU A 111 -10.01 -7.26 2.50
N THR A 112 -10.16 -7.20 3.81
CA THR A 112 -11.15 -8.01 4.53
C THR A 112 -12.29 -7.11 4.98
N TYR A 113 -13.51 -7.52 4.65
CA TYR A 113 -14.75 -6.84 5.02
C TYR A 113 -15.43 -7.57 6.18
N ASP A 114 -15.78 -6.85 7.26
CA ASP A 114 -16.69 -7.36 8.30
C ASP A 114 -18.12 -6.84 8.06
N PRO A 115 -19.07 -7.70 7.66
CA PRO A 115 -20.46 -7.30 7.44
C PRO A 115 -21.21 -6.83 8.69
N ARG A 116 -20.61 -6.95 9.88
CA ARG A 116 -21.18 -6.48 11.15
C ARG A 116 -20.71 -5.07 11.54
N VAL A 117 -19.84 -4.45 10.75
CA VAL A 117 -19.29 -3.11 11.05
C VAL A 117 -19.65 -2.11 9.96
N LEU A 118 -19.75 -2.53 8.69
CA LEU A 118 -20.27 -1.69 7.61
C LEU A 118 -21.79 -1.91 7.44
N HIS A 119 -22.59 -1.19 8.23
CA HIS A 119 -24.03 -1.14 8.03
C HIS A 119 -24.39 0.04 7.12
N GLY A 120 -24.25 -0.15 5.81
CA GLY A 120 -24.87 0.76 4.85
C GLY A 120 -26.39 0.56 4.89
N GLY A 121 -27.11 1.43 5.61
CA GLY A 121 -28.58 1.42 5.63
C GLY A 121 -29.15 2.23 4.46
N VAL A 122 -30.05 1.65 3.68
CA VAL A 122 -30.89 2.44 2.76
C VAL A 122 -32.16 2.84 3.51
N LYS A 123 -32.50 4.14 3.55
CA LYS A 123 -33.73 4.60 4.18
C LYS A 123 -34.93 3.97 3.48
N LYS A 124 -35.77 3.27 4.23
CA LYS A 124 -36.99 2.63 3.76
C LYS A 124 -38.15 3.03 4.66
N THR A 125 -39.30 3.30 4.06
CA THR A 125 -40.54 3.59 4.77
C THR A 125 -41.52 2.46 4.50
N ASP A 126 -41.94 1.79 5.57
CA ASP A 126 -43.07 0.87 5.56
C ASP A 126 -44.30 1.60 6.11
N THR A 127 -45.49 1.27 5.61
CA THR A 127 -46.77 1.85 6.08
C THR A 127 -47.75 0.73 6.36
N TRP A 128 -48.38 0.78 7.53
CA TRP A 128 -49.38 -0.18 7.96
C TRP A 128 -50.67 0.55 8.35
N THR A 129 -51.81 -0.15 8.22
CA THR A 129 -53.12 0.35 8.67
C THR A 129 -53.53 -0.43 9.93
N GLY A 130 -53.89 0.28 10.99
CA GLY A 130 -54.37 -0.33 12.23
C GLY A 130 -55.85 -0.75 12.15
N ASP A 131 -56.19 -1.83 12.84
CA ASP A 131 -57.54 -2.42 12.93
C ASP A 131 -58.08 -2.47 14.38
N ASN A 132 -57.38 -1.81 15.32
CA ASN A 132 -57.62 -1.86 16.77
C ASN A 132 -57.39 -3.22 17.45
N VAL A 133 -56.84 -4.22 16.75
CA VAL A 133 -56.57 -5.56 17.28
C VAL A 133 -55.10 -5.95 17.13
N THR A 134 -54.50 -5.62 15.99
CA THR A 134 -53.13 -5.97 15.63
C THR A 134 -52.13 -5.07 16.36
N THR A 135 -51.23 -5.70 17.12
CA THR A 135 -50.18 -5.02 17.89
C THR A 135 -48.77 -5.28 17.35
N MET A 136 -48.62 -6.14 16.35
CA MET A 136 -47.34 -6.51 15.76
C MET A 136 -47.31 -6.20 14.27
N PHE A 137 -46.26 -5.51 13.85
CA PHE A 137 -46.01 -5.16 12.46
C PHE A 137 -44.56 -5.52 12.12
N SER A 138 -44.34 -6.05 10.92
CA SER A 138 -43.02 -6.43 10.45
C SER A 138 -42.57 -5.48 9.35
N THR A 139 -41.33 -4.99 9.45
CA THR A 139 -40.68 -4.23 8.38
C THR A 139 -40.46 -5.13 7.17
N THR A 140 -40.55 -4.55 5.98
CA THR A 140 -40.22 -5.28 4.75
C THR A 140 -38.74 -5.13 4.37
N GLY A 141 -37.99 -4.28 5.08
CA GLY A 141 -36.52 -4.22 5.01
C GLY A 141 -35.89 -4.89 6.24
N THR A 142 -35.03 -5.88 6.02
CA THR A 142 -34.29 -6.60 7.06
C THR A 142 -32.85 -6.89 6.60
N PRO A 143 -31.85 -6.89 7.52
CA PRO A 143 -31.96 -6.46 8.92
C PRO A 143 -32.14 -4.93 9.05
N VAL A 144 -32.84 -4.50 10.09
CA VAL A 144 -32.92 -3.08 10.46
C VAL A 144 -31.62 -2.72 11.18
N VAL A 145 -30.97 -1.62 10.78
CA VAL A 145 -29.76 -1.15 11.47
C VAL A 145 -30.15 -0.78 12.89
N GLN A 146 -29.41 -1.27 13.87
CA GLN A 146 -29.73 -1.06 15.28
C GLN A 146 -29.86 0.44 15.60
N ASP A 147 -30.92 0.81 16.32
CA ASP A 147 -31.22 2.18 16.77
C ASP A 147 -31.42 3.20 15.64
N SER A 148 -31.64 2.73 14.40
CA SER A 148 -31.91 3.58 13.22
C SER A 148 -33.40 3.83 12.97
N GLU A 149 -34.28 3.15 13.69
CA GLU A 149 -35.72 3.20 13.48
C GLU A 149 -36.36 4.52 13.95
N GLU A 150 -37.27 5.04 13.13
CA GLU A 150 -38.20 6.10 13.52
C GLU A 150 -39.62 5.58 13.32
N VAL A 151 -40.43 5.53 14.38
CA VAL A 151 -41.81 5.03 14.34
C VAL A 151 -42.77 6.18 14.59
N TYR A 152 -43.74 6.37 13.70
CA TYR A 152 -44.74 7.43 13.81
C TYR A 152 -46.16 6.86 13.89
N VAL A 153 -46.99 7.41 14.76
CA VAL A 153 -48.45 7.18 14.79
C VAL A 153 -49.14 8.52 14.57
N ASN A 154 -49.94 8.63 13.51
CA ASN A 154 -50.61 9.89 13.14
C ASN A 154 -49.64 11.09 13.16
N GLN A 155 -48.48 10.95 12.50
CA GLN A 155 -47.41 11.96 12.43
C GLN A 155 -46.69 12.28 13.75
N THR A 156 -47.05 11.61 14.86
CA THR A 156 -46.37 11.76 16.15
C THR A 156 -45.25 10.73 16.28
N LEU A 157 -44.01 11.18 16.52
CA LEU A 157 -42.87 10.30 16.77
C LEU A 157 -43.05 9.56 18.10
N MET A 158 -42.89 8.24 18.05
CA MET A 158 -43.03 7.36 19.21
C MET A 158 -41.67 7.11 19.86
N THR A 159 -41.63 7.05 21.19
CA THR A 159 -40.45 6.64 21.94
C THR A 159 -40.36 5.13 21.98
N ARG A 160 -39.21 4.59 21.59
CA ARG A 160 -38.92 3.16 21.78
C ARG A 160 -38.96 2.82 23.27
N ILE A 161 -39.78 1.84 23.62
CA ILE A 161 -39.77 1.24 24.94
C ILE A 161 -38.84 0.04 24.85
N THR A 162 -37.70 0.11 25.54
CA THR A 162 -36.85 -1.06 25.72
C THR A 162 -37.43 -1.87 26.87
N GLU A 163 -37.86 -3.11 26.61
CA GLU A 163 -38.19 -4.04 27.70
C GLU A 163 -36.95 -4.22 28.60
N ARG A 164 -37.16 -4.15 29.91
CA ARG A 164 -36.12 -4.35 30.93
C ARG A 164 -35.84 -5.82 31.17
#